data_AF-A0ABD3QM95-F1
#
_entry.id   AF-A0ABD3QM95-F1
#
_cell.length_a   1.000
_cell.length_b   1.000
_cell.length_c   1.000
_cell.angle_alpha   90.00
_cell.angle_beta   90.00
_cell.angle_gamma   90.00
#
_symmetry.space_group_name_H-M   'P 1'
#
loop_
_entity.id
_entity.type
_entity.pdbx_description
1 polymer ?
#
loop_
_entity_poly.entity_id
_entity_poly.type
_entity_poly.pdbx_seq_one_letter_code
_entity_poly.pdbx_strand_id
1 'polypeptide(L)'
;MTMKLKTLLLTILSILPPTAHSSNIAKDHDLVSEMAQLQNSLTRLQSLLNDASVGENEEIMKKAEKLFRRARWLIFSSNHETSSKSEPPTAQHLRGNSNYASGIGSGEMSNNGESRDMESTSSRIVGRNDIDSREVRQMDADHVARNMYEATIVFPECRELFLEDCLQLIASELAALQMSCEVIIREKRSLNQPGYNKVVIVTDLSATVVKGRNGDGIVSYPFMWEDPISGFRTLGVDGKWDCKEMTPEDCCAKIQASAPESDVRGNYLQCHIFVPFGGVGNRKRSDRVFVNLSQDGRVQETPFVS
;
A
#
# COMPACT_ATOMS: atom_id res chain seq x y z
N MET A 1 -4.54 -13.84 42.62
CA MET A 1 -4.67 -12.84 41.53
C MET A 1 -4.11 -13.36 40.20
N THR A 2 -4.17 -14.68 39.96
CA THR A 2 -3.52 -15.40 38.85
C THR A 2 -4.41 -15.67 37.63
N MET A 3 -5.72 -15.35 37.70
CA MET A 3 -6.66 -15.63 36.61
C MET A 3 -6.62 -14.61 35.46
N LYS A 4 -6.17 -13.36 35.68
CA LYS A 4 -6.19 -12.33 34.61
C LYS A 4 -5.13 -12.55 33.53
N LEU A 5 -3.99 -13.16 33.87
CA LEU A 5 -2.89 -13.38 32.94
C LEU A 5 -3.17 -14.52 31.96
N LYS A 6 -3.82 -15.60 32.43
CA LYS A 6 -4.25 -16.73 31.60
C LYS A 6 -5.26 -16.28 30.54
N THR A 7 -6.19 -15.41 30.90
CA THR A 7 -7.19 -14.85 30.00
C THR A 7 -6.56 -13.93 28.95
N LEU A 8 -5.62 -13.04 29.33
CA LEU A 8 -4.94 -12.16 28.38
C LEU A 8 -4.12 -12.94 27.34
N LEU A 9 -3.42 -14.00 27.77
CA LEU A 9 -2.67 -14.90 26.88
C LEU A 9 -3.56 -15.73 25.95
N LEU A 10 -4.71 -16.19 26.45
CA LEU A 10 -5.71 -16.92 25.64
C LEU A 10 -6.40 -16.01 24.60
N THR A 11 -6.66 -14.74 24.92
CA THR A 11 -7.23 -13.77 23.95
C THR A 11 -6.25 -13.45 22.81
N ILE A 12 -4.94 -13.43 23.10
CA ILE A 12 -3.90 -13.27 22.07
C ILE A 12 -3.76 -14.53 21.20
N LEU A 13 -4.07 -15.72 21.74
CA LEU A 13 -4.05 -17.00 21.02
C LEU A 13 -5.23 -17.18 20.04
N SER A 14 -6.39 -16.57 20.31
CA SER A 14 -7.60 -16.73 19.45
C SER A 14 -7.60 -15.89 18.17
N ILE A 15 -6.57 -15.08 17.91
CA ILE A 15 -6.50 -14.18 16.74
C ILE A 15 -5.78 -14.85 15.55
N LEU A 16 -5.20 -16.04 15.73
CA LEU A 16 -4.49 -16.76 14.67
C LEU A 16 -5.43 -17.75 13.95
N PRO A 17 -5.57 -17.69 12.61
CA PRO A 17 -6.26 -18.72 11.86
C PRO A 17 -5.43 -20.03 11.88
N PRO A 18 -6.08 -21.22 11.86
CA PRO A 18 -5.37 -22.47 11.70
C PRO A 18 -4.70 -22.48 10.33
N THR A 19 -3.37 -22.61 10.31
CA THR A 19 -2.58 -22.62 9.08
C THR A 19 -2.86 -23.87 8.27
N ALA A 20 -3.50 -23.69 7.11
CA ALA A 20 -3.52 -24.65 6.03
C ALA A 20 -2.11 -24.84 5.43
N HIS A 21 -1.81 -26.06 5.01
CA HIS A 21 -0.61 -26.41 4.25
C HIS A 21 -0.50 -25.55 2.98
N SER A 22 0.64 -24.89 2.81
CA SER A 22 1.07 -24.38 1.50
C SER A 22 2.58 -24.19 1.50
N SER A 23 3.22 -24.86 0.55
CA SER A 23 4.65 -24.94 0.34
C SER A 23 5.16 -23.86 -0.61
N ASN A 24 6.43 -23.50 -0.39
CA ASN A 24 7.40 -22.89 -1.31
C ASN A 24 7.34 -21.37 -1.48
N ILE A 25 8.23 -20.69 -0.73
CA ILE A 25 9.36 -19.88 -1.21
C ILE A 25 10.15 -19.44 0.04
N ALA A 26 11.14 -20.27 0.37
CA ALA A 26 12.40 -19.97 1.03
C ALA A 26 13.25 -21.20 0.66
N LYS A 27 14.03 -21.07 -0.42
CA LYS A 27 14.67 -22.26 -1.05
C LYS A 27 15.87 -22.79 -0.28
N ASP A 28 16.32 -22.12 0.77
CA ASP A 28 17.10 -22.80 1.79
C ASP A 28 16.16 -23.54 2.71
N HIS A 29 16.08 -24.86 2.51
CA HIS A 29 15.48 -25.79 3.46
C HIS A 29 15.96 -25.50 4.90
N ASP A 30 17.19 -25.00 5.03
CA ASP A 30 17.80 -24.56 6.28
C ASP A 30 17.09 -23.36 6.89
N LEU A 31 16.71 -22.34 6.12
CA LEU A 31 15.99 -21.16 6.66
C LEU A 31 14.58 -21.52 7.14
N VAL A 32 13.86 -22.37 6.40
CA VAL A 32 12.53 -22.86 6.82
C VAL A 32 12.65 -23.70 8.10
N SER A 33 13.65 -24.58 8.15
CA SER A 33 13.98 -25.36 9.34
C SER A 33 14.31 -24.47 10.53
N GLU A 34 15.14 -23.43 10.35
CA GLU A 34 15.52 -22.50 11.40
C GLU A 34 14.34 -21.64 11.87
N MET A 35 13.49 -21.15 10.97
CA MET A 35 12.26 -20.43 11.34
C MET A 35 11.29 -21.32 12.12
N ALA A 36 11.13 -22.58 11.72
CA ALA A 36 10.32 -23.55 12.46
C ALA A 36 10.93 -23.88 13.84
N GLN A 37 12.25 -24.03 13.93
CA GLN A 37 12.95 -24.23 15.21
C GLN A 37 12.84 -23.01 16.12
N LEU A 38 12.94 -21.79 15.56
CA LEU A 38 12.73 -20.54 16.29
C LEU A 38 11.31 -20.48 16.83
N GLN A 39 10.30 -20.78 16.02
CA GLN A 39 8.90 -20.81 16.43
C GLN A 39 8.63 -21.83 17.54
N ASN A 40 9.20 -23.03 17.44
CA ASN A 40 9.11 -24.06 18.48
C ASN A 40 9.83 -23.63 19.77
N SER A 41 10.99 -23.00 19.65
CA SER A 41 11.75 -22.47 20.78
C SER A 41 10.99 -21.37 21.51
N LEU A 42 10.36 -20.45 20.77
CA LEU A 42 9.51 -19.41 21.33
C LEU A 42 8.29 -19.99 22.04
N THR A 43 7.61 -20.97 21.43
CA THR A 43 6.47 -21.65 22.05
C THR A 43 6.86 -22.33 23.36
N ARG A 44 8.03 -23.00 23.38
CA ARG A 44 8.54 -23.67 24.58
C ARG A 44 8.92 -22.67 25.67
N LEU A 45 9.59 -21.58 25.30
CA LEU A 45 9.98 -20.52 26.24
C LEU A 45 8.74 -19.83 26.84
N GLN A 46 7.69 -19.65 26.04
CA GLN A 46 6.40 -19.15 26.49
C GLN A 46 5.69 -20.12 27.46
N SER A 47 5.74 -21.44 27.20
CA SER A 47 5.21 -22.44 28.14
C SER A 47 5.99 -22.42 29.46
N LEU A 48 7.32 -22.34 29.40
CA LEU A 48 8.16 -22.29 30.59
C LEU A 48 7.91 -21.03 31.42
N LEU A 49 7.66 -19.88 30.78
CA LEU A 49 7.26 -18.65 31.46
C LEU A 49 5.87 -18.75 32.11
N ASN A 50 4.96 -19.55 31.56
CA ASN A 50 3.64 -19.78 32.14
C ASN A 50 3.68 -20.76 33.33
N ASP A 51 4.57 -21.76 33.28
CA ASP A 51 4.68 -22.80 34.32
C ASP A 51 5.61 -22.38 35.46
N ALA A 52 6.65 -21.62 35.15
CA ALA A 52 7.50 -21.05 36.18
C ALA A 52 6.71 -20.00 36.95
N SER A 53 6.68 -20.14 38.28
CA SER A 53 6.39 -19.06 39.23
C SER A 53 7.52 -18.01 39.15
N VAL A 54 7.69 -17.40 37.97
CA VAL A 54 8.50 -16.22 37.82
C VAL A 54 7.82 -15.19 38.73
N GLY A 55 8.53 -14.76 39.78
CA GLY A 55 8.02 -13.71 40.67
C GLY A 55 7.48 -12.55 39.84
N GLU A 56 6.51 -11.80 40.37
CA GLU A 56 5.75 -10.72 39.71
C GLU A 56 6.60 -9.51 39.25
N ASN A 57 7.77 -9.75 38.66
CA ASN A 57 8.58 -8.74 38.05
C ASN A 57 7.97 -8.40 36.68
N GLU A 58 7.02 -7.49 36.74
CA GLU A 58 6.28 -6.92 35.61
C GLU A 58 7.22 -6.45 34.48
N GLU A 59 8.41 -5.97 34.83
CA GLU A 59 9.40 -5.48 33.86
C GLU A 59 10.00 -6.61 33.01
N ILE A 60 10.29 -7.76 33.62
CA ILE A 60 10.81 -8.94 32.90
C ILE A 60 9.74 -9.48 31.95
N MET A 61 8.49 -9.52 32.39
CA MET A 61 7.38 -9.99 31.55
C MET A 61 7.13 -9.05 30.36
N LYS A 62 7.19 -7.73 30.57
CA LYS A 62 7.11 -6.74 29.48
C LYS A 62 8.26 -6.89 28.47
N LYS A 63 9.49 -7.14 28.94
CA LYS A 63 10.65 -7.39 28.06
C LYS A 63 10.51 -8.69 27.28
N ALA A 64 10.05 -9.76 27.93
CA ALA A 64 9.78 -11.04 27.29
C ALA A 64 8.69 -10.91 26.21
N GLU A 65 7.58 -10.25 26.52
CA GLU A 65 6.50 -9.99 25.57
C GLU A 65 7.01 -9.22 24.33
N LYS A 66 7.82 -8.17 24.53
CA LYS A 66 8.42 -7.41 23.44
C LYS A 66 9.34 -8.28 22.56
N LEU A 67 10.11 -9.18 23.16
CA LEU A 67 10.94 -10.13 22.43
C LEU A 67 10.09 -11.10 21.59
N PHE A 68 9.02 -11.66 22.16
CA PHE A 68 8.10 -12.54 21.44
C PHE A 68 7.41 -11.84 20.27
N ARG A 69 7.00 -10.58 20.44
CA ARG A 69 6.42 -9.77 19.34
C ARG A 69 7.41 -9.61 18.19
N ARG A 70 8.66 -9.22 18.48
CA ARG A 70 9.72 -9.07 17.47
C ARG A 70 10.00 -10.38 16.74
N ALA A 71 10.12 -11.48 17.48
CA ALA A 71 10.43 -12.79 16.89
C ALA A 71 9.26 -13.33 16.05
N ARG A 72 8.00 -13.11 16.47
CA ARG A 72 6.82 -13.45 15.67
C ARG A 72 6.70 -12.58 14.41
N TRP A 73 7.04 -11.30 14.48
CA TRP A 73 7.02 -10.42 13.31
C TRP A 73 8.03 -10.88 12.25
N LEU A 74 9.21 -11.35 12.65
CA LEU A 74 10.19 -11.94 11.74
C LEU A 74 9.64 -13.19 11.03
N ILE A 75 8.96 -14.08 11.76
CA ILE A 75 8.33 -15.30 11.20
C ILE A 75 7.14 -14.96 10.28
N PHE A 76 6.31 -13.98 10.66
CA PHE A 76 5.17 -13.57 9.84
C PHE A 76 5.64 -12.99 8.49
N SER A 77 6.69 -12.18 8.54
CA SER A 77 7.28 -11.56 7.34
C SER A 77 7.83 -12.61 6.37
N SER A 78 8.32 -13.76 6.84
CA SER A 78 8.81 -14.83 5.95
C SER A 78 7.69 -15.66 5.29
N ASN A 79 6.51 -15.76 5.90
CA ASN A 79 5.45 -16.66 5.41
C ASN A 79 4.54 -16.04 4.33
N HIS A 80 4.44 -14.71 4.28
CA HIS A 80 3.59 -14.00 3.31
C HIS A 80 4.13 -14.04 1.86
N GLU A 81 5.34 -14.55 1.65
CA GLU A 81 6.03 -14.65 0.35
C GLU A 81 5.45 -15.73 -0.59
N THR A 82 4.67 -16.69 -0.08
CA THR A 82 4.26 -17.88 -0.87
C THR A 82 2.96 -17.71 -1.66
N SER A 83 2.16 -16.67 -1.38
CA SER A 83 0.80 -16.57 -1.94
C SER A 83 0.66 -15.63 -3.16
N SER A 84 1.71 -14.91 -3.58
CA SER A 84 1.60 -13.86 -4.61
C SER A 84 2.27 -14.18 -5.97
N LYS A 85 2.82 -15.37 -6.18
CA LYS A 85 3.34 -15.79 -7.49
C LYS A 85 2.35 -16.69 -8.24
N SER A 86 1.33 -16.08 -8.84
CA SER A 86 0.74 -16.62 -10.07
C SER A 86 1.59 -16.13 -11.26
N GLU A 87 2.02 -17.04 -12.11
CA GLU A 87 2.79 -16.74 -13.32
C GLU A 87 2.02 -15.78 -14.25
N PRO A 88 2.66 -14.75 -14.82
CA PRO A 88 2.04 -13.94 -15.85
C PRO A 88 1.94 -14.75 -17.17
N PRO A 89 0.80 -14.69 -17.89
CA PRO A 89 0.71 -15.30 -19.20
C PRO A 89 1.65 -14.58 -20.17
N THR A 90 2.32 -15.38 -20.99
CA THR A 90 3.29 -14.97 -22.01
C THR A 90 2.65 -13.96 -22.99
N ALA A 91 3.05 -12.70 -22.92
CA ALA A 91 2.54 -11.64 -23.78
C ALA A 91 3.11 -11.77 -25.21
N GLN A 92 2.22 -12.01 -26.18
CA GLN A 92 2.52 -11.85 -27.60
C GLN A 92 2.66 -10.35 -27.94
N HIS A 93 3.66 -10.06 -28.75
CA HIS A 93 3.95 -8.76 -29.34
C HIS A 93 2.73 -8.16 -30.06
N LEU A 94 2.25 -7.00 -29.60
CA LEU A 94 1.56 -6.03 -30.44
C LEU A 94 2.23 -4.67 -30.30
N ARG A 95 2.83 -4.22 -31.41
CA ARG A 95 3.31 -2.86 -31.62
C ARG A 95 2.10 -1.93 -31.71
N GLY A 96 2.01 -0.96 -30.82
CA GLY A 96 1.08 0.17 -30.88
C GLY A 96 1.84 1.47 -30.65
N ASN A 97 1.99 2.25 -31.72
CA ASN A 97 2.57 3.59 -31.73
C ASN A 97 1.55 4.58 -31.14
N SER A 98 1.92 5.41 -30.17
CA SER A 98 1.16 6.62 -29.85
C SER A 98 2.06 7.70 -29.26
N ASN A 99 2.42 8.67 -30.11
CA ASN A 99 2.87 9.99 -29.72
C ASN A 99 1.65 10.81 -29.28
N TYR A 100 1.62 11.32 -28.05
CA TYR A 100 0.79 12.47 -27.72
C TYR A 100 1.56 13.42 -26.79
N ALA A 101 2.03 14.50 -27.40
CA ALA A 101 2.45 15.72 -26.74
C ALA A 101 1.20 16.61 -26.56
N SER A 102 0.88 16.98 -25.32
CA SER A 102 -0.17 17.96 -25.03
C SER A 102 0.48 19.35 -24.93
N GLY A 103 0.40 20.09 -26.03
CA GLY A 103 0.78 21.49 -26.15
C GLY A 103 -0.39 22.42 -25.83
N ILE A 104 -0.05 23.47 -25.09
CA ILE A 104 -0.85 24.64 -24.70
C ILE A 104 -1.22 25.44 -25.96
N GLY A 105 -2.50 25.78 -26.12
CA GLY A 105 -3.01 26.55 -27.24
C GLY A 105 -3.09 28.05 -26.95
N SER A 106 -2.35 28.84 -27.73
CA SER A 106 -2.57 30.26 -28.03
C SER A 106 -1.90 30.60 -29.37
N GLY A 107 -2.61 31.25 -30.29
CA GLY A 107 -1.98 32.15 -31.28
C GLY A 107 -2.07 31.80 -32.77
N GLU A 108 -2.74 32.72 -33.47
CA GLU A 108 -2.97 32.99 -34.90
C GLU A 108 -1.92 32.65 -36.00
N MET A 109 -2.52 32.34 -37.18
CA MET A 109 -2.27 32.77 -38.58
C MET A 109 -0.91 32.65 -39.30
N SER A 110 -1.00 31.93 -40.43
CA SER A 110 -0.44 32.16 -41.79
C SER A 110 1.06 32.38 -41.99
N ASN A 111 1.74 31.43 -42.67
CA ASN A 111 2.18 31.64 -44.07
C ASN A 111 2.83 30.40 -44.73
N ASN A 112 2.79 30.45 -46.06
CA ASN A 112 3.27 29.49 -47.06
C ASN A 112 4.75 29.07 -46.95
N GLY A 113 5.08 27.92 -47.57
CA GLY A 113 6.32 27.80 -48.34
C GLY A 113 7.15 26.52 -48.19
N GLU A 114 7.33 25.84 -49.33
CA GLU A 114 8.51 25.07 -49.75
C GLU A 114 8.78 23.65 -49.22
N SER A 115 8.60 22.70 -50.16
CA SER A 115 9.31 21.43 -50.29
C SER A 115 10.83 21.62 -50.37
N ARG A 116 11.60 20.76 -49.68
CA ARG A 116 12.90 20.23 -50.15
C ARG A 116 13.19 18.84 -49.57
N ASP A 117 13.24 17.88 -50.47
CA ASP A 117 14.28 16.86 -50.70
C ASP A 117 15.18 16.39 -49.54
N MET A 118 15.00 15.11 -49.20
CA MET A 118 15.96 14.02 -49.47
C MET A 118 17.45 14.33 -49.26
N GLU A 119 18.03 13.84 -48.16
CA GLU A 119 19.37 13.26 -48.23
C GLU A 119 19.62 12.18 -47.17
N SER A 120 19.99 11.01 -47.68
CA SER A 120 20.42 9.83 -46.95
C SER A 120 21.86 10.04 -46.49
N THR A 121 22.12 10.01 -45.18
CA THR A 121 23.48 9.91 -44.66
C THR A 121 23.67 8.57 -43.96
N SER A 122 24.10 7.62 -44.78
CA SER A 122 24.74 6.37 -44.37
C SER A 122 26.16 6.69 -43.90
N SER A 123 26.48 6.48 -42.62
CA SER A 123 27.87 6.39 -42.20
C SER A 123 28.09 5.75 -40.82
N ARG A 124 28.78 4.61 -40.89
CA ARG A 124 29.89 4.17 -40.01
C ARG A 124 29.54 3.71 -38.60
N ILE A 125 29.27 2.42 -38.57
CA ILE A 125 29.60 1.48 -37.50
C ILE A 125 31.11 1.52 -37.24
N VAL A 126 31.50 2.06 -36.08
CA VAL A 126 32.79 1.84 -35.39
C VAL A 126 32.35 1.69 -33.92
N GLY A 127 32.39 0.52 -33.29
CA GLY A 127 33.57 -0.30 -33.04
C GLY A 127 34.03 -0.02 -31.61
N ARG A 128 33.93 -1.06 -30.75
CA ARG A 128 34.36 -1.14 -29.33
C ARG A 128 33.48 -0.43 -28.30
N ASN A 129 32.83 -1.24 -27.48
CA ASN A 129 33.14 -1.33 -26.06
C ASN A 129 32.45 -2.58 -25.50
N ASP A 130 33.16 -3.71 -25.50
CA ASP A 130 32.84 -4.89 -24.66
C ASP A 130 33.07 -4.49 -23.20
N ILE A 131 32.21 -3.60 -22.69
CA ILE A 131 32.13 -3.29 -21.27
C ILE A 131 31.42 -4.47 -20.62
N ASP A 132 32.26 -5.25 -19.95
CA ASP A 132 32.01 -6.30 -18.99
C ASP A 132 30.53 -6.53 -18.63
N SER A 133 29.87 -7.39 -19.40
CA SER A 133 28.46 -7.78 -19.19
C SER A 133 28.23 -8.56 -17.89
N ARG A 134 29.28 -8.82 -17.09
CA ARG A 134 29.17 -9.46 -15.77
C ARG A 134 28.87 -8.46 -14.64
N GLU A 135 29.41 -7.24 -14.66
CA GLU A 135 29.12 -6.26 -13.59
C GLU A 135 27.68 -5.76 -13.61
N VAL A 136 27.07 -5.60 -14.80
CA VAL A 136 25.66 -5.17 -14.93
C VAL A 136 24.70 -6.22 -14.36
N ARG A 137 25.04 -7.51 -14.38
CA ARG A 137 24.18 -8.58 -13.83
C ARG A 137 24.24 -8.71 -12.31
N GLN A 138 25.32 -8.25 -11.68
CA GLN A 138 25.52 -8.41 -10.24
C GLN A 138 24.81 -7.30 -9.45
N MET A 139 24.75 -6.08 -9.98
CA MET A 139 23.98 -4.97 -9.36
C MET A 139 22.48 -5.25 -9.31
N ASP A 140 21.93 -5.98 -10.27
CA ASP A 140 20.50 -6.32 -10.28
C ASP A 140 20.12 -7.31 -9.15
N ALA A 141 21.00 -8.26 -8.81
CA ALA A 141 20.70 -9.26 -7.78
C ALA A 141 20.62 -8.65 -6.38
N ASP A 142 21.55 -7.75 -6.04
CA ASP A 142 21.55 -7.05 -4.75
C ASP A 142 20.41 -6.02 -4.64
N HIS A 143 20.00 -5.41 -5.77
CA HIS A 143 18.84 -4.52 -5.78
C HIS A 143 17.52 -5.28 -5.63
N VAL A 144 17.41 -6.46 -6.27
CA VAL A 144 16.27 -7.37 -6.11
C VAL A 144 16.21 -7.91 -4.67
N ALA A 145 17.34 -8.29 -4.07
CA ALA A 145 17.40 -8.77 -2.70
C ALA A 145 17.05 -7.67 -1.67
N ARG A 146 17.49 -6.41 -1.90
CA ARG A 146 17.11 -5.28 -1.04
C ARG A 146 15.64 -4.88 -1.18
N ASN A 147 15.05 -5.04 -2.36
CA ASN A 147 13.61 -4.83 -2.56
C ASN A 147 12.76 -5.98 -1.99
N MET A 148 13.36 -7.13 -1.66
CA MET A 148 12.64 -8.30 -1.13
C MET A 148 12.22 -8.15 0.33
N TYR A 149 12.97 -7.39 1.15
CA TYR A 149 12.67 -7.18 2.56
C TYR A 149 12.03 -5.83 2.83
N GLU A 150 10.97 -5.56 2.08
CA GLU A 150 10.21 -4.34 2.26
C GLU A 150 9.29 -4.46 3.48
N ALA A 151 9.84 -4.09 4.64
CA ALA A 151 9.14 -4.12 5.91
C ALA A 151 8.15 -2.94 6.02
N THR A 152 6.85 -3.24 6.09
CA THR A 152 5.83 -2.25 6.46
C THR A 152 5.60 -2.31 7.97
N ILE A 153 5.90 -1.21 8.67
CA ILE A 153 5.63 -1.08 10.10
C ILE A 153 4.17 -0.64 10.26
N VAL A 154 3.39 -1.36 11.06
CA VAL A 154 1.98 -1.09 11.35
C VAL A 154 1.76 -1.03 12.87
N PHE A 155 0.80 -0.21 13.29
CA PHE A 155 0.49 0.03 14.71
C PHE A 155 -0.95 -0.39 15.04
N PRO A 156 -1.28 -1.70 15.04
CA PRO A 156 -2.66 -2.16 15.21
C PRO A 156 -3.29 -1.75 16.54
N GLU A 157 -2.47 -1.58 17.58
CA GLU A 157 -2.89 -1.14 18.92
C GLU A 157 -3.44 0.28 18.95
N CYS A 158 -3.13 1.11 17.95
CA CYS A 158 -3.68 2.45 17.86
C CYS A 158 -5.17 2.48 17.53
N ARG A 159 -5.73 1.40 16.95
CA ARG A 159 -7.12 1.40 16.50
C ARG A 159 -8.07 1.68 17.68
N GLU A 160 -9.01 2.58 17.48
CA GLU A 160 -9.99 3.06 18.49
C GLU A 160 -9.41 3.87 19.66
N LEU A 161 -8.09 4.06 19.75
CA LEU A 161 -7.48 4.98 20.71
C LEU A 161 -7.70 6.43 20.31
N PHE A 162 -7.63 7.33 21.28
CA PHE A 162 -7.52 8.77 20.99
C PHE A 162 -6.17 9.08 20.35
N LEU A 163 -6.11 10.17 19.58
CA LEU A 163 -4.91 10.58 18.88
C LEU A 163 -3.68 10.66 19.80
N GLU A 164 -3.80 11.31 20.96
CA GLU A 164 -2.68 11.50 21.90
C GLU A 164 -2.08 10.16 22.37
N ASP A 165 -2.94 9.22 22.80
CA ASP A 165 -2.52 7.89 23.26
C ASP A 165 -1.81 7.12 22.14
N CYS A 166 -2.34 7.21 20.92
CA CYS A 166 -1.73 6.59 19.75
C CYS A 166 -0.38 7.23 19.39
N LEU A 167 -0.26 8.56 19.44
CA LEU A 167 1.01 9.25 19.17
C LEU A 167 2.09 8.86 20.18
N GLN A 168 1.73 8.72 21.45
CA GLN A 168 2.65 8.24 22.47
C GLN A 168 3.12 6.80 22.19
N LEU A 169 2.20 5.92 21.76
CA LEU A 169 2.53 4.54 21.38
C LEU A 169 3.48 4.52 20.19
N ILE A 170 3.14 5.20 19.09
CA ILE A 170 3.96 5.30 17.88
C ILE A 170 5.35 5.83 18.22
N ALA A 171 5.44 6.92 18.99
CA ALA A 171 6.72 7.51 19.39
C ALA A 171 7.58 6.55 20.20
N SER A 172 6.97 5.79 21.13
CA SER A 172 7.70 4.81 21.95
C SER A 172 8.26 3.64 21.13
N GLU A 173 7.52 3.20 20.10
CA GLU A 173 7.93 2.11 19.23
C GLU A 173 8.99 2.56 18.22
N LEU A 174 8.83 3.73 17.62
CA LEU A 174 9.84 4.33 16.73
C LEU A 174 11.15 4.60 17.47
N ALA A 175 11.09 5.12 18.70
CA ALA A 175 12.28 5.30 19.54
C ALA A 175 12.98 3.97 19.84
N ALA A 176 12.23 2.89 20.08
CA ALA A 176 12.79 1.56 20.30
C ALA A 176 13.44 0.93 19.06
N LEU A 177 13.13 1.47 17.87
CA LEU A 177 13.75 1.12 16.59
C LEU A 177 14.84 2.12 16.17
N GLN A 178 15.09 3.18 16.97
CA GLN A 178 15.99 4.29 16.62
C GLN A 178 15.62 4.95 15.28
N MET A 179 14.32 5.04 15.00
CA MET A 179 13.78 5.68 13.80
C MET A 179 13.05 6.98 14.16
N SER A 180 13.09 7.95 13.24
CA SER A 180 12.26 9.15 13.30
C SER A 180 11.32 9.18 12.09
N CYS A 181 10.05 9.48 12.32
CA CYS A 181 9.06 9.64 11.27
C CYS A 181 8.24 10.91 11.49
N GLU A 182 7.90 11.61 10.41
CA GLU A 182 6.91 12.66 10.34
C GLU A 182 5.51 12.02 10.48
N VAL A 183 4.74 12.44 11.48
CA VAL A 183 3.37 11.95 11.64
C VAL A 183 2.41 12.81 10.84
N ILE A 184 1.76 12.21 9.85
CA ILE A 184 0.75 12.84 9.01
C ILE A 184 -0.64 12.43 9.50
N ILE A 185 -1.32 13.36 10.15
CA ILE A 185 -2.68 13.17 10.63
C ILE A 185 -3.65 13.53 9.49
N ARG A 186 -4.56 12.60 9.18
CA ARG A 186 -5.62 12.79 8.19
C ARG A 186 -6.97 12.54 8.84
N GLU A 187 -7.89 13.47 8.68
CA GLU A 187 -9.27 13.22 9.08
C GLU A 187 -10.02 12.49 7.97
N LYS A 188 -10.93 11.58 8.37
CA LYS A 188 -11.87 11.01 7.43
C LYS A 188 -12.75 12.14 6.88
N ARG A 189 -12.74 12.27 5.56
CA ARG A 189 -13.52 13.27 4.82
C ARG A 189 -14.97 13.25 5.29
N SER A 190 -15.53 14.44 5.49
CA SER A 190 -16.96 14.64 5.79
C SER A 190 -17.66 15.42 4.67
N LEU A 191 -18.99 15.37 4.64
CA LEU A 191 -19.82 16.12 3.67
C LEU A 191 -19.61 17.64 3.72
N ASN A 192 -19.06 18.18 4.81
CA ASN A 192 -18.87 19.62 5.00
C ASN A 192 -17.43 20.07 4.69
N GLN A 193 -16.53 19.13 4.39
CA GLN A 193 -15.14 19.44 4.09
C GLN A 193 -14.93 19.62 2.57
N PRO A 194 -14.02 20.53 2.17
CA PRO A 194 -13.66 20.67 0.77
C PRO A 194 -13.10 19.34 0.23
N GLY A 195 -13.55 18.95 -0.98
CA GLY A 195 -13.15 17.71 -1.60
C GLY A 195 -13.99 16.48 -1.23
N TYR A 196 -15.14 16.63 -0.56
CA TYR A 196 -16.12 15.54 -0.44
C TYR A 196 -16.59 15.03 -1.82
N ASN A 197 -16.60 15.89 -2.84
CA ASN A 197 -16.93 15.57 -4.23
C ASN A 197 -15.82 14.82 -4.98
N LYS A 198 -14.68 14.55 -4.33
CA LYS A 198 -13.56 13.81 -4.93
C LYS A 198 -13.73 12.30 -4.78
N VAL A 199 -13.60 11.54 -5.86
CA VAL A 199 -13.56 10.07 -5.85
C VAL A 199 -12.10 9.64 -6.01
N VAL A 200 -11.61 8.83 -5.07
CA VAL A 200 -10.22 8.36 -5.10
C VAL A 200 -10.14 7.07 -5.92
N ILE A 201 -9.39 7.09 -7.01
CA ILE A 201 -9.16 5.95 -7.90
C ILE A 201 -7.76 5.41 -7.61
N VAL A 202 -7.68 4.24 -6.98
CA VAL A 202 -6.40 3.59 -6.67
C VAL A 202 -5.94 2.76 -7.86
N THR A 203 -4.72 3.01 -8.34
CA THR A 203 -4.13 2.34 -9.49
C THR A 203 -3.12 1.27 -9.07
N ASP A 204 -2.52 0.60 -10.05
CA ASP A 204 -1.29 -0.14 -9.89
C ASP A 204 -0.07 0.80 -9.79
N LEU A 205 1.13 0.22 -9.59
CA LEU A 205 2.38 0.98 -9.46
C LEU A 205 2.76 1.74 -10.74
N SER A 206 2.32 1.26 -11.92
CA SER A 206 2.58 1.94 -13.19
C SER A 206 1.54 3.02 -13.53
N ALA A 207 0.51 3.18 -12.71
CA ALA A 207 -0.61 4.10 -12.93
C ALA A 207 -1.40 3.83 -14.22
N THR A 208 -1.42 2.59 -14.71
CA THR A 208 -2.06 2.22 -15.98
C THR A 208 -3.41 1.54 -15.79
N VAL A 209 -3.61 0.84 -14.66
CA VAL A 209 -4.82 0.04 -14.42
C VAL A 209 -5.38 0.33 -13.03
N VAL A 210 -6.71 0.45 -12.93
CA VAL A 210 -7.40 0.58 -11.64
C VAL A 210 -7.31 -0.74 -10.86
N LYS A 211 -6.78 -0.65 -9.64
CA LYS A 211 -6.71 -1.76 -8.69
C LYS A 211 -7.79 -1.67 -7.61
N GLY A 212 -8.32 -0.48 -7.35
CA GLY A 212 -9.22 -0.28 -6.22
C GLY A 212 -8.49 -0.39 -4.88
N ARG A 213 -9.17 -0.08 -3.78
CA ARG A 213 -8.54 -0.04 -2.45
C ARG A 213 -8.11 -1.42 -1.96
N ASN A 214 -8.84 -2.46 -2.35
CA ASN A 214 -8.62 -3.84 -1.91
C ASN A 214 -7.99 -4.72 -3.01
N GLY A 215 -7.59 -4.15 -4.16
CA GLY A 215 -7.08 -4.92 -5.29
C GLY A 215 -8.16 -5.60 -6.14
N ASP A 216 -9.45 -5.31 -5.90
CA ASP A 216 -10.62 -5.89 -6.55
C ASP A 216 -11.08 -5.12 -7.81
N GLY A 217 -10.47 -3.97 -8.11
CA GLY A 217 -10.89 -3.08 -9.19
C GLY A 217 -12.13 -2.24 -8.85
N ILE A 218 -12.61 -2.28 -7.60
CA ILE A 218 -13.81 -1.55 -7.19
C ILE A 218 -13.43 -0.18 -6.63
N VAL A 219 -14.07 0.87 -7.17
CA VAL A 219 -13.96 2.25 -6.67
C VAL A 219 -15.21 2.58 -5.87
N SER A 220 -15.05 3.18 -4.68
CA SER A 220 -16.14 3.50 -3.76
C SER A 220 -16.24 4.99 -3.45
N TYR A 221 -17.45 5.51 -3.40
CA TYR A 221 -17.80 6.84 -2.93
C TYR A 221 -18.71 6.75 -1.70
N PRO A 222 -18.28 7.23 -0.53
CA PRO A 222 -18.95 6.95 0.74
C PRO A 222 -20.08 7.94 1.09
N PHE A 223 -20.33 8.95 0.25
CA PHE A 223 -21.27 10.03 0.57
C PHE A 223 -22.54 9.92 -0.28
N MET A 224 -23.67 10.39 0.27
CA MET A 224 -24.87 10.61 -0.53
C MET A 224 -24.67 11.86 -1.38
N TRP A 225 -25.03 11.78 -2.67
CA TRP A 225 -25.00 12.89 -3.60
C TRP A 225 -26.35 13.60 -3.59
N GLU A 226 -26.34 14.92 -3.41
CA GLU A 226 -27.56 15.73 -3.38
C GLU A 226 -27.77 16.36 -4.76
N ASP A 227 -28.51 15.65 -5.60
CA ASP A 227 -28.84 16.05 -6.97
C ASP A 227 -29.93 17.13 -6.95
N PRO A 228 -29.80 18.24 -7.70
CA PRO A 228 -30.81 19.31 -7.71
C PRO A 228 -32.21 18.86 -8.16
N ILE A 229 -32.29 17.80 -8.97
CA ILE A 229 -33.53 17.28 -9.54
C ILE A 229 -34.04 16.10 -8.73
N SER A 230 -33.14 15.18 -8.40
CA SER A 230 -33.49 13.87 -7.81
C SER A 230 -33.41 13.84 -6.28
N GLY A 231 -32.82 14.87 -5.66
CA GLY A 231 -32.53 14.89 -4.22
C GLY A 231 -31.36 13.99 -3.83
N PHE A 232 -31.36 13.52 -2.58
CA PHE A 232 -30.32 12.62 -2.06
C PHE A 232 -30.37 11.25 -2.75
N ARG A 233 -29.27 10.86 -3.37
CA ARG A 233 -29.09 9.53 -3.97
C ARG A 233 -27.71 8.96 -3.73
N THR A 234 -27.61 7.64 -3.75
CA THR A 234 -26.32 6.94 -3.88
C THR A 234 -25.88 6.97 -5.33
N LEU A 235 -24.58 7.11 -5.56
CA LEU A 235 -23.99 7.07 -6.90
C LEU A 235 -23.46 5.66 -7.21
N GLY A 236 -23.46 5.28 -8.49
CA GLY A 236 -23.11 3.92 -8.88
C GLY A 236 -24.08 2.87 -8.30
N VAL A 237 -23.60 1.63 -8.15
CA VAL A 237 -24.34 0.56 -7.47
C VAL A 237 -23.90 0.55 -6.01
N ASP A 238 -24.76 1.00 -5.10
CA ASP A 238 -24.47 1.12 -3.65
C ASP A 238 -23.22 1.96 -3.32
N GLY A 239 -23.00 3.06 -4.03
CA GLY A 239 -21.82 3.90 -3.84
C GLY A 239 -20.56 3.35 -4.50
N LYS A 240 -20.67 2.38 -5.42
CA LYS A 240 -19.53 1.69 -6.02
C LYS A 240 -19.60 1.63 -7.54
N TRP A 241 -18.43 1.61 -8.16
CA TRP A 241 -18.23 1.35 -9.58
C TRP A 241 -17.24 0.21 -9.75
N ASP A 242 -17.62 -0.75 -10.59
CA ASP A 242 -16.69 -1.76 -11.09
C ASP A 242 -15.82 -1.12 -12.19
N CYS A 243 -14.55 -0.90 -11.87
CA CYS A 243 -13.54 -0.38 -12.76
C CYS A 243 -12.41 -1.40 -13.00
N LYS A 244 -12.69 -2.69 -12.78
CA LYS A 244 -11.70 -3.74 -12.98
C LYS A 244 -11.15 -3.69 -14.40
N GLU A 245 -9.82 -3.75 -14.51
CA GLU A 245 -9.08 -3.74 -15.79
C GLU A 245 -9.28 -2.47 -16.65
N MET A 246 -9.85 -1.40 -16.09
CA MET A 246 -9.98 -0.11 -16.77
C MET A 246 -8.75 0.77 -16.53
N THR A 247 -8.51 1.71 -17.45
CA THR A 247 -7.61 2.84 -17.19
C THR A 247 -8.22 3.78 -16.15
N PRO A 248 -7.41 4.54 -15.40
CA PRO A 248 -7.92 5.53 -14.46
C PRO A 248 -8.83 6.58 -15.11
N GLU A 249 -8.52 6.97 -16.34
CA GLU A 249 -9.27 7.96 -17.12
C GLU A 249 -10.63 7.43 -17.54
N ASP A 250 -10.71 6.19 -18.05
CA ASP A 250 -11.96 5.55 -18.44
C ASP A 250 -12.88 5.34 -17.23
N CYS A 251 -12.30 4.88 -16.11
CA CYS A 251 -13.04 4.75 -14.85
C CYS A 251 -13.56 6.12 -14.37
N CYS A 252 -12.75 7.18 -14.50
CA CYS A 252 -13.18 8.53 -14.13
C CYS A 252 -14.36 9.01 -14.99
N ALA A 253 -14.29 8.84 -16.31
CA ALA A 253 -15.38 9.20 -17.22
C ALA A 253 -16.68 8.45 -16.85
N LYS A 254 -16.58 7.15 -16.52
CA LYS A 254 -17.70 6.34 -16.04
C LYS A 254 -18.29 6.86 -14.73
N ILE A 255 -17.46 7.29 -13.79
CA ILE A 255 -17.90 7.88 -12.51
C ILE A 255 -18.63 9.21 -12.77
N GLN A 256 -18.04 10.10 -13.55
CA GLN A 256 -18.62 11.41 -13.86
C GLN A 256 -19.94 11.28 -14.63
N ALA A 257 -20.07 10.30 -15.53
CA ALA A 257 -21.32 10.02 -16.23
C ALA A 257 -22.48 9.62 -15.30
N SER A 258 -22.21 9.18 -14.06
CA SER A 258 -23.25 8.84 -13.08
C SER A 258 -23.89 10.06 -12.39
N ALA A 259 -23.21 11.21 -12.44
CA ALA A 259 -23.71 12.51 -11.97
C ALA A 259 -23.16 13.62 -12.89
N PRO A 260 -23.76 13.80 -14.08
CA PRO A 260 -23.28 14.79 -15.05
C PRO A 260 -23.52 16.23 -14.56
N GLU A 261 -24.54 16.44 -13.74
CA GLU A 261 -24.89 17.73 -13.16
C GLU A 261 -24.15 17.97 -11.83
N SER A 262 -23.96 19.25 -11.49
CA SER A 262 -23.47 19.61 -10.16
C SER A 262 -24.49 19.28 -9.07
N ASP A 263 -24.03 19.06 -7.84
CA ASP A 263 -24.91 18.99 -6.69
C ASP A 263 -25.57 20.34 -6.35
N VAL A 264 -26.42 20.36 -5.32
CA VAL A 264 -27.07 21.58 -4.83
C VAL A 264 -26.09 22.67 -4.36
N ARG A 265 -24.81 22.33 -4.14
CA ARG A 265 -23.75 23.25 -3.74
C ARG A 265 -22.91 23.71 -4.94
N GLY A 266 -23.27 23.32 -6.17
CA GLY A 266 -22.56 23.67 -7.40
C GLY A 266 -21.26 22.88 -7.62
N ASN A 267 -21.02 21.81 -6.87
CA ASN A 267 -19.83 20.98 -7.03
C ASN A 267 -20.09 19.85 -8.03
N TYR A 268 -19.13 19.59 -8.91
CA TYR A 268 -19.12 18.43 -9.81
C TYR A 268 -18.26 17.31 -9.20
N LEU A 269 -18.57 16.05 -9.54
CA LEU A 269 -17.68 14.94 -9.20
C LEU A 269 -16.30 15.14 -9.83
N GLN A 270 -15.27 15.01 -9.01
CA GLN A 270 -13.88 15.06 -9.44
C GLN A 270 -13.21 13.73 -9.15
N CYS A 271 -12.35 13.26 -10.04
CA CYS A 271 -11.55 12.08 -9.79
C CYS A 271 -10.17 12.48 -9.28
N HIS A 272 -9.66 11.73 -8.30
CA HIS A 272 -8.30 11.85 -7.82
C HIS A 272 -7.60 10.51 -8.00
N ILE A 273 -6.71 10.45 -8.99
CA ILE A 273 -5.90 9.27 -9.29
C ILE A 273 -4.83 9.16 -8.21
N PHE A 274 -4.82 8.05 -7.49
CA PHE A 274 -3.88 7.75 -6.43
C PHE A 274 -3.00 6.56 -6.85
N VAL A 275 -1.74 6.86 -7.10
CA VAL A 275 -0.71 5.84 -7.34
C VAL A 275 -0.16 5.39 -5.99
N PRO A 276 -0.15 4.08 -5.68
CA PRO A 276 0.42 3.59 -4.43
C PRO A 276 1.89 4.00 -4.25
N PHE A 277 2.34 4.09 -3.00
CA PHE A 277 3.74 4.40 -2.70
C PHE A 277 4.68 3.37 -3.31
N GLY A 278 5.78 3.84 -3.90
CA GLY A 278 6.69 3.04 -4.72
C GLY A 278 6.36 3.06 -6.22
N GLY A 279 5.19 3.57 -6.60
CA GLY A 279 4.79 3.70 -8.00
C GLY A 279 5.36 4.93 -8.72
N VAL A 280 5.03 5.05 -10.00
CA VAL A 280 5.49 6.15 -10.86
C VAL A 280 5.06 7.50 -10.27
N GLY A 281 6.03 8.40 -10.06
CA GLY A 281 5.79 9.72 -9.49
C GLY A 281 5.55 9.75 -7.97
N ASN A 282 5.34 8.59 -7.33
CA ASN A 282 5.11 8.50 -5.88
C ASN A 282 6.18 7.62 -5.22
N ARG A 283 7.40 8.17 -5.08
CA ARG A 283 8.52 7.48 -4.43
C ARG A 283 8.11 7.05 -3.02
N LYS A 284 8.47 5.82 -2.66
CA LYS A 284 8.24 5.31 -1.32
C LYS A 284 8.97 6.16 -0.28
N ARG A 285 8.34 6.34 0.88
CA ARG A 285 8.77 7.27 1.92
C ARG A 285 8.63 6.63 3.30
N SER A 286 9.73 6.04 3.78
CA SER A 286 9.88 5.44 5.11
C SER A 286 10.01 6.44 6.25
N ASP A 287 9.85 7.72 5.96
CA ASP A 287 9.95 8.82 6.91
C ASP A 287 8.58 9.30 7.39
N ARG A 288 7.46 8.64 7.02
CA ARG A 288 6.11 9.12 7.30
C ARG A 288 5.20 8.06 7.90
N VAL A 289 4.49 8.42 8.97
CA VAL A 289 3.41 7.63 9.55
C VAL A 289 2.07 8.29 9.24
N PHE A 290 1.14 7.55 8.65
CA PHE A 290 -0.22 8.06 8.39
C PHE A 290 -1.18 7.63 9.50
N VAL A 291 -1.85 8.59 10.12
CA VAL A 291 -2.88 8.35 11.15
C VAL A 291 -4.21 8.87 10.64
N ASN A 292 -5.18 7.98 10.44
CA ASN A 292 -6.53 8.34 9.98
C ASN A 292 -7.48 8.48 11.18
N LEU A 293 -8.00 9.68 11.41
CA LEU A 293 -8.91 9.99 12.51
C LEU A 293 -10.38 9.99 12.08
N SER A 294 -11.24 9.52 12.98
CA SER A 294 -12.69 9.73 12.93
C SER A 294 -13.07 11.10 13.51
N GLN A 295 -14.34 11.49 13.34
CA GLN A 295 -14.86 12.79 13.77
C GLN A 295 -14.84 12.99 15.29
N ASP A 296 -14.82 11.92 16.07
CA ASP A 296 -14.69 11.93 17.54
C ASP A 296 -13.24 11.94 18.02
N GLY A 297 -12.26 12.08 17.11
CA GLY A 297 -10.83 12.16 17.43
C GLY A 297 -10.16 10.81 17.72
N ARG A 298 -10.82 9.69 17.40
CA ARG A 298 -10.24 8.35 17.51
C ARG A 298 -9.57 7.89 16.24
N VAL A 299 -8.60 6.99 16.34
CA VAL A 299 -7.94 6.40 15.17
C VAL A 299 -8.84 5.33 14.55
N GLN A 300 -9.24 5.53 13.30
CA GLN A 300 -10.18 4.66 12.60
C GLN A 300 -9.50 3.51 11.87
N GLU A 301 -8.30 3.74 11.33
CA GLU A 301 -7.53 2.76 10.58
C GLU A 301 -6.14 2.61 11.21
N THR A 302 -5.63 1.38 11.21
CA THR A 302 -4.30 1.07 11.74
C THR A 302 -3.24 1.96 11.07
N PRO A 303 -2.52 2.79 11.85
CA PRO A 303 -1.44 3.60 11.31
C PRO A 303 -0.35 2.72 10.74
N PHE A 304 0.33 3.23 9.71
CA PHE A 304 1.42 2.53 9.05
C PHE A 304 2.51 3.51 8.61
N VAL A 305 3.76 3.02 8.59
CA VAL A 305 4.90 3.70 7.97
C VAL A 305 4.91 3.37 6.47
N SER A 306 5.00 4.40 5.64
CA SER A 306 4.97 4.27 4.18
C SER A 306 6.34 4.05 3.54
#